data_AF-A0A2G1BPC8-F1
#
_entry.id   AF-A0A2G1BPC8-F1
#
_cell.length_a   1.000
_cell.length_b   1.000
_cell.length_c   1.000
_cell.angle_alpha   90.00
_cell.angle_beta   90.00
_cell.angle_gamma   90.00
#
_symmetry.space_group_name_H-M   'P 1'
#
loop_
_entity.id
_entity.type
_entity.pdbx_description
1 polymer ?
#
loop_
_entity_poly.entity_id
_entity_poly.type
_entity_poly.pdbx_seq_one_letter_code
_entity_poly.pdbx_strand_id
1 'polypeptide(L)'
;MVFSLPPNHQVDDRAYFSACVKWAAKAFGGNQNILSADIHRDEAAPHCHVLILPLIEGRMVGSDLVGNRQKLLAMQSQFHTEVAARFGFKKAPDRLTGLTKQSAVCAVLTKLKALADPVLHSVVWAP
;
A
#
# COMPACT_ATOMS: atom_id res chain seq x y z
N MET A 1 10.63 0.32 2.81
CA MET A 1 9.37 -0.01 2.11
C MET A 1 8.53 -0.88 3.05
N VAL A 2 7.21 -0.75 3.01
CA VAL A 2 6.31 -1.53 3.87
C VAL A 2 5.35 -2.33 3.00
N PHE A 3 5.19 -3.62 3.33
CA PHE A 3 4.17 -4.50 2.76
C PHE A 3 3.25 -4.95 3.87
N SER A 4 1.94 -4.94 3.64
CA SER A 4 0.96 -5.36 4.66
C SER A 4 0.00 -6.41 4.14
N LEU A 5 -0.56 -7.15 5.08
CA LEU A 5 -1.67 -8.07 4.88
C LEU A 5 -2.87 -7.58 5.69
N PRO A 6 -4.11 -7.83 5.24
CA PRO A 6 -5.28 -7.53 6.06
C PRO A 6 -5.29 -8.36 7.36
N PRO A 7 -5.90 -7.85 8.43
CA PRO A 7 -6.18 -8.67 9.62
C PRO A 7 -7.06 -9.87 9.19
N ASN A 8 -6.70 -11.07 9.64
CA ASN A 8 -7.35 -12.35 9.27
C ASN A 8 -7.14 -12.84 7.82
N HIS A 9 -6.05 -12.44 7.17
CA HIS A 9 -5.66 -13.03 5.89
C HIS A 9 -5.52 -14.57 5.98
N GLN A 10 -5.74 -15.27 4.85
CA GLN A 10 -5.66 -16.73 4.77
C GLN A 10 -4.42 -17.23 4.02
N VAL A 11 -3.53 -16.32 3.65
CA VAL A 11 -2.29 -16.63 2.92
C VAL A 11 -1.17 -17.01 3.87
N ASP A 12 -0.19 -17.78 3.41
CA ASP A 12 1.08 -17.94 4.12
C ASP A 12 1.83 -16.60 4.12
N ASP A 13 1.85 -15.93 5.27
CA ASP A 13 2.44 -14.61 5.43
C ASP A 13 3.95 -14.59 5.14
N ARG A 14 4.68 -15.63 5.54
CA ARG A 14 6.12 -15.75 5.34
C ARG A 14 6.42 -15.94 3.88
N ALA A 15 5.66 -16.76 3.18
CA ALA A 15 5.79 -16.93 1.73
C ALA A 15 5.47 -15.63 0.98
N TYR A 16 4.41 -14.93 1.37
CA TYR A 16 4.02 -13.64 0.80
C TYR A 16 5.12 -12.60 0.99
N PHE A 17 5.55 -12.35 2.23
CA PHE A 17 6.58 -11.34 2.52
C PHE A 17 7.94 -11.72 1.91
N SER A 18 8.29 -13.00 1.84
CA SER A 18 9.49 -13.44 1.10
C SER A 18 9.41 -13.10 -0.39
N ALA A 19 8.24 -13.24 -1.01
CA ALA A 19 8.02 -12.82 -2.40
C ALA A 19 8.09 -11.29 -2.55
N CYS A 20 7.54 -10.53 -1.60
CA CYS A 20 7.65 -9.07 -1.55
C CYS A 20 9.12 -8.60 -1.46
N VAL A 21 9.92 -9.20 -0.59
CA VAL A 21 11.35 -8.88 -0.43
C VAL A 21 12.13 -9.20 -1.70
N LYS A 22 11.88 -10.35 -2.34
CA LYS A 22 12.51 -10.70 -3.63
C LYS A 22 12.18 -9.70 -4.73
N TRP A 23 10.92 -9.28 -4.81
CA TRP A 23 10.48 -8.26 -5.75
C TRP A 23 11.14 -6.90 -5.45
N ALA A 24 11.23 -6.52 -4.17
CA ALA A 24 11.92 -5.31 -3.72
C ALA A 24 13.39 -5.32 -4.12
N ALA A 25 14.10 -6.42 -3.87
CA ALA A 25 15.49 -6.58 -4.25
C ALA A 25 15.67 -6.37 -5.76
N LYS A 26 14.86 -7.02 -6.60
CA LYS A 26 14.87 -6.83 -8.06
C LYS A 26 14.63 -5.37 -8.46
N ALA A 27 13.69 -4.69 -7.81
CA ALA A 27 13.35 -3.30 -8.15
C ALA A 27 14.40 -2.27 -7.70
N PHE A 28 15.19 -2.57 -6.66
CA PHE A 28 16.08 -1.62 -6.00
C PHE A 28 17.57 -2.02 -6.04
N GLY A 29 17.98 -2.76 -7.06
CA GLY A 29 19.41 -2.99 -7.37
C GLY A 29 19.98 -4.34 -6.98
N GLY A 30 19.18 -5.24 -6.40
CA GLY A 30 19.56 -6.61 -6.06
C GLY A 30 19.49 -6.91 -4.56
N ASN A 31 19.76 -8.16 -4.19
CA ASN A 31 19.67 -8.61 -2.79
C ASN A 31 20.67 -7.90 -1.87
N GLN A 32 21.83 -7.51 -2.38
CA GLN A 32 22.85 -6.79 -1.63
C GLN A 32 22.40 -5.39 -1.16
N ASN A 33 21.33 -4.86 -1.76
CA ASN A 33 20.72 -3.60 -1.38
C ASN A 33 19.62 -3.77 -0.34
N ILE A 34 19.28 -5.00 0.09
CA ILE A 34 18.35 -5.24 1.19
C ILE A 34 19.15 -5.34 2.49
N LEU A 35 18.96 -4.36 3.38
CA LEU A 35 19.66 -4.30 4.67
C LEU A 35 18.94 -5.12 5.74
N SER A 36 17.61 -5.07 5.78
CA SER A 36 16.78 -5.86 6.68
C SER A 36 15.39 -6.12 6.09
N ALA A 37 14.76 -7.18 6.59
CA ALA A 37 13.37 -7.51 6.29
C ALA A 37 12.72 -8.09 7.56
N ASP A 38 11.93 -7.26 8.23
CA ASP A 38 11.38 -7.54 9.55
C ASP A 38 9.86 -7.69 9.45
N ILE A 39 9.32 -8.83 9.87
CA ILE A 39 7.88 -9.12 9.83
C ILE A 39 7.30 -8.90 11.23
N HIS A 40 6.46 -7.88 11.36
CA HIS A 40 5.72 -7.55 12.58
C HIS A 40 4.40 -8.33 12.58
N ARG A 41 4.12 -9.03 13.68
CA ARG A 41 2.90 -9.83 13.91
C ARG A 41 2.20 -9.48 15.23
N ASP A 42 2.75 -8.51 15.94
CA ASP A 42 2.40 -8.00 17.25
C ASP A 42 1.59 -6.69 17.18
N GLU A 43 1.25 -6.25 15.97
CA GLU A 43 0.45 -5.06 15.69
C GLU A 43 -0.93 -5.40 15.09
N ALA A 44 -1.73 -4.38 14.78
CA ALA A 44 -3.12 -4.55 14.31
C ALA A 44 -3.26 -5.38 13.02
N ALA A 45 -2.24 -5.37 12.16
CA ALA A 45 -2.22 -6.14 10.93
C ALA A 45 -0.77 -6.58 10.63
N PRO A 46 -0.55 -7.86 10.24
CA PRO A 46 0.78 -8.34 9.90
C PRO A 46 1.38 -7.54 8.73
N HIS A 47 2.61 -7.09 8.89
CA HIS A 47 3.30 -6.31 7.88
C HIS A 47 4.82 -6.52 7.94
N CYS A 48 5.48 -6.27 6.83
CA CYS A 48 6.92 -6.39 6.69
C CYS A 48 7.56 -5.05 6.35
N HIS A 49 8.51 -4.64 7.18
CA HIS A 49 9.41 -3.52 6.90
C HIS A 49 10.64 -4.04 6.16
N VAL A 50 10.89 -3.49 4.98
CA VAL A 50 12.09 -3.79 4.19
C VAL A 50 12.95 -2.53 4.13
N LEU A 51 14.12 -2.59 4.77
CA LEU A 51 15.12 -1.53 4.73
C LEU A 51 16.02 -1.73 3.51
N ILE A 52 16.12 -0.70 2.67
CA ILE A 52 16.78 -0.77 1.37
C ILE A 52 17.87 0.29 1.31
N LEU A 53 19.09 -0.11 0.93
CA LEU A 53 20.18 0.77 0.57
C LEU A 53 20.05 1.14 -0.90
N PRO A 54 19.74 2.40 -1.26
CA PRO A 54 19.55 2.79 -2.66
C PRO A 54 20.89 3.06 -3.36
N LEU A 55 21.83 2.12 -3.29
CA LEU A 55 23.17 2.23 -3.87
C LEU A 55 23.21 1.52 -5.23
N ILE A 56 23.40 2.26 -6.30
CA ILE A 56 23.55 1.73 -7.66
C ILE A 56 24.85 2.25 -8.23
N GLU A 57 25.72 1.35 -8.69
CA GLU A 57 27.02 1.70 -9.30
C GLU A 57 27.83 2.69 -8.43
N GLY A 58 27.83 2.48 -7.11
CA GLY A 58 28.56 3.32 -6.16
C GLY A 58 27.91 4.67 -5.85
N ARG A 59 26.70 4.97 -6.37
CA ARG A 59 25.98 6.21 -6.10
C ARG A 59 24.66 5.98 -5.36
N MET A 60 24.35 6.88 -4.43
CA MET A 60 23.08 6.90 -3.71
C MET A 60 21.99 7.54 -4.57
N VAL A 61 21.02 6.76 -5.03
CA VAL A 61 20.02 7.15 -6.04
C VAL A 61 18.58 6.89 -5.60
N GLY A 62 18.28 7.10 -4.32
CA GLY A 62 16.97 6.77 -3.72
C GLY A 62 15.79 7.47 -4.42
N SER A 63 15.88 8.78 -4.61
CA SER A 63 14.85 9.57 -5.28
C SER A 63 14.63 9.12 -6.73
N ASP A 64 15.70 8.76 -7.44
CA ASP A 64 15.62 8.34 -8.84
C ASP A 64 15.01 6.94 -8.98
N LEU A 65 15.30 6.03 -8.03
CA LEU A 65 14.73 4.68 -8.00
C LEU A 65 13.22 4.70 -7.82
N VAL A 66 12.70 5.54 -6.93
CA VAL A 66 11.24 5.77 -6.80
C VAL A 66 10.70 6.58 -7.99
N GLY A 67 11.45 7.61 -8.38
CA GLY A 67 11.15 8.52 -9.47
C GLY A 67 9.87 9.34 -9.27
N ASN A 68 9.16 9.59 -10.36
CA ASN A 68 7.96 10.42 -10.38
C ASN A 68 6.68 9.60 -10.13
N ARG A 69 5.52 10.29 -10.12
CA ARG A 69 4.20 9.67 -9.96
C ARG A 69 3.93 8.54 -10.95
N GLN A 70 4.32 8.70 -12.22
CA GLN A 70 4.08 7.67 -13.25
C GLN A 70 4.90 6.42 -12.96
N LYS A 71 6.19 6.58 -12.60
CA LYS A 71 7.05 5.46 -12.21
C LYS A 71 6.50 4.73 -10.98
N LEU A 72 6.02 5.47 -9.97
CA LEU A 72 5.39 4.87 -8.78
C LEU A 72 4.13 4.06 -9.14
N LEU A 73 3.27 4.56 -10.02
CA LEU A 73 2.07 3.84 -10.47
C LEU A 73 2.41 2.59 -11.30
N ALA A 74 3.44 2.67 -12.14
CA ALA A 74 3.96 1.53 -12.88
C ALA A 74 4.51 0.47 -11.90
N MET A 75 5.28 0.90 -10.91
CA MET A 75 5.85 0.04 -9.86
C MET A 75 4.75 -0.68 -9.07
N GLN A 76 3.68 0.02 -8.67
CA GLN A 76 2.53 -0.61 -7.99
C GLN A 76 1.81 -1.62 -8.89
N SER A 77 1.65 -1.31 -10.17
CA SER A 77 1.02 -2.22 -11.14
C SER A 77 1.86 -3.47 -11.37
N GLN A 78 3.18 -3.31 -11.49
CA GLN A 78 4.14 -4.41 -11.62
C GLN A 78 4.16 -5.28 -10.37
N PHE A 79 4.20 -4.68 -9.17
CA PHE A 79 4.11 -5.41 -7.91
C PHE A 79 2.84 -6.27 -7.83
N HIS A 80 1.69 -5.70 -8.20
CA HIS A 80 0.42 -6.43 -8.21
C HIS A 80 0.50 -7.66 -9.13
N THR A 81 0.97 -7.48 -10.37
CA THR A 81 1.07 -8.57 -11.35
C THR A 81 2.09 -9.63 -10.96
N GLU A 82 3.27 -9.24 -10.46
CA GLU A 82 4.36 -10.17 -10.16
C GLU A 82 4.20 -10.89 -8.80
N VAL A 83 3.51 -10.26 -7.84
CA VAL A 83 3.39 -10.75 -6.46
C VAL A 83 1.92 -10.83 -6.02
N ALA A 84 1.26 -9.69 -5.80
CA ALA A 84 0.01 -9.67 -5.04
C ALA A 84 -1.11 -10.55 -5.63
N ALA A 85 -1.28 -10.54 -6.96
CA ALA A 85 -2.29 -11.33 -7.67
C ALA A 85 -2.09 -12.84 -7.49
N ARG A 86 -0.84 -13.31 -7.37
CA ARG A 86 -0.53 -14.73 -7.15
C ARG A 86 -0.94 -15.23 -5.76
N PHE A 87 -1.08 -14.31 -4.81
CA PHE A 87 -1.60 -14.57 -3.47
C PHE A 87 -3.10 -14.23 -3.35
N GLY A 88 -3.79 -14.00 -4.48
CA GLY A 88 -5.23 -13.75 -4.51
C GLY A 88 -5.65 -12.31 -4.16
N PHE A 89 -4.71 -11.38 -4.00
CA PHE A 89 -5.05 -9.99 -3.75
C PHE A 89 -5.45 -9.25 -5.02
N LYS A 90 -6.37 -8.29 -4.87
CA LYS A 90 -6.84 -7.42 -5.94
C LYS A 90 -6.15 -6.06 -5.85
N LYS A 91 -5.95 -5.43 -7.01
CA LYS A 91 -5.46 -4.06 -7.08
C LYS A 91 -6.46 -3.12 -6.41
N ALA A 92 -5.95 -2.08 -5.75
CA ALA A 92 -6.79 -1.01 -5.23
C ALA A 92 -7.62 -0.40 -6.38
N PRO A 93 -8.92 -0.12 -6.15
CA PRO A 93 -9.74 0.55 -7.13
C PRO A 93 -9.21 1.96 -7.40
N ASP A 94 -9.47 2.47 -8.59
CA ASP A 94 -9.11 3.83 -8.94
C ASP A 94 -9.80 4.84 -8.00
N ARG A 95 -9.14 5.98 -7.81
CA ARG A 95 -9.70 7.06 -6.99
C ARG A 95 -11.04 7.48 -7.59
N LEU A 96 -12.07 7.58 -6.76
CA LEU A 96 -13.34 8.17 -7.17
C LEU A 96 -13.14 9.61 -7.65
N THR A 97 -13.66 9.93 -8.83
CA THR A 97 -13.60 11.27 -9.45
C THR A 97 -14.97 11.68 -9.98
N GLY A 98 -15.12 12.98 -10.30
CA GLY A 98 -16.31 13.53 -10.96
C GLY A 98 -17.62 13.18 -10.26
N LEU A 99 -18.59 12.75 -11.06
CA LEU A 99 -19.93 12.38 -10.62
C LEU A 99 -19.91 11.20 -9.64
N THR A 100 -19.08 10.19 -9.86
CA THR A 100 -19.00 9.01 -8.97
C THR A 100 -18.60 9.40 -7.55
N LYS A 101 -17.66 10.36 -7.43
CA LYS A 101 -17.30 10.92 -6.12
C LYS A 101 -18.48 11.67 -5.49
N GLN A 102 -19.17 12.51 -6.26
CA GLN A 102 -20.32 13.28 -5.76
C GLN A 102 -21.46 12.37 -5.28
N SER A 103 -21.78 11.33 -6.06
CA SER A 103 -22.78 10.33 -5.70
C SER A 103 -22.40 9.58 -4.43
N ALA A 104 -21.13 9.16 -4.29
CA ALA A 104 -20.64 8.50 -3.08
C ALA A 104 -20.74 9.42 -1.84
N VAL A 105 -20.36 10.69 -1.98
CA VAL A 105 -20.49 11.69 -0.90
C VAL A 105 -21.96 11.87 -0.50
N CYS A 106 -22.85 12.04 -1.49
CA CYS A 106 -24.28 12.20 -1.23
C CYS A 106 -24.86 10.97 -0.51
N ALA A 107 -24.50 9.76 -0.93
CA ALA A 107 -24.94 8.52 -0.30
C ALA A 107 -24.50 8.43 1.16
N VAL A 108 -23.23 8.77 1.45
CA VAL A 108 -22.71 8.80 2.83
C VAL A 108 -23.44 9.84 3.68
N LEU A 109 -23.56 11.08 3.20
CA LEU A 109 -24.24 12.16 3.94
C LEU A 109 -25.72 11.85 4.18
N THR A 110 -26.40 11.26 3.19
CA THR A 110 -27.80 10.84 3.33
C THR A 110 -27.94 9.78 4.42
N LYS A 111 -27.04 8.80 4.45
CA LYS A 111 -27.06 7.75 5.48
C LYS A 111 -26.79 8.30 6.87
N LEU A 112 -25.80 9.19 7.03
CA LEU A 112 -25.49 9.83 8.30
C LEU A 112 -26.69 10.64 8.82
N LYS A 113 -27.34 11.43 7.96
CA LYS A 113 -28.54 12.21 8.32
C LYS A 113 -29.69 11.30 8.74
N ALA A 114 -29.92 10.22 8.01
CA ALA A 114 -30.98 9.26 8.33
C ALA A 114 -30.78 8.55 9.67
N LEU A 115 -29.52 8.37 10.09
CA LEU A 115 -29.16 7.76 11.38
C LEU A 115 -29.06 8.77 12.53
N ALA A 116 -29.23 10.08 12.25
CA ALA A 116 -28.91 11.15 13.19
C ALA A 116 -27.51 10.97 13.83
N ASP A 117 -26.53 10.61 13.00
CA ASP A 117 -25.19 10.25 13.48
C ASP A 117 -24.55 11.41 14.26
N PRO A 118 -24.01 11.20 15.47
CA PRO A 118 -23.39 12.25 16.28
C PRO A 118 -22.28 13.03 15.56
N VAL A 119 -21.64 12.43 14.54
CA VAL A 119 -20.63 13.11 13.73
C VAL A 119 -21.16 14.39 13.07
N LEU A 120 -22.47 14.46 12.79
CA LEU A 120 -23.12 15.63 12.20
C LEU A 120 -23.15 16.85 13.14
N HIS A 121 -22.96 16.64 14.43
CA HIS A 121 -22.90 17.68 15.46
C HIS A 121 -21.48 17.94 15.94
N SER A 122 -20.48 17.26 15.38
CA SER A 122 -19.10 17.44 15.79
C SER A 122 -18.59 18.82 15.36
N VAL A 123 -17.96 19.51 16.31
CA VAL A 123 -17.31 20.82 16.14
C VAL A 123 -16.23 20.81 15.05
N VAL A 124 -15.69 19.63 14.72
CA VAL A 124 -14.71 19.45 13.64
C VAL A 124 -15.33 19.73 12.26
N TRP A 125 -16.64 19.62 12.14
CA TRP A 125 -17.41 19.84 10.91
C TRP A 125 -18.24 21.13 10.95
N ALA A 126 -18.00 22.01 11.93
CA ALA A 126 -18.63 23.33 11.96
C ALA A 126 -18.21 24.14 10.71
N PRO A 127 -19.12 24.93 10.10
CA PRO A 127 -18.86 25.69 8.89
C PRO A 127 -17.81 26.80 9.08
#